data_AF-A0A520NBN1-F1
#
_entry.id   AF-A0A520NBN1-F1
#
_cell.length_a   1.000
_cell.length_b   1.000
_cell.length_c   1.000
_cell.angle_alpha   90.00
_cell.angle_beta   90.00
_cell.angle_gamma   90.00
#
_symmetry.space_group_name_H-M   'P 1'
#
loop_
_entity.id
_entity.type
_entity.pdbx_description
1 polymer ?
#
loop_
_entity_poly.entity_id
_entity_poly.type
_entity_poly.pdbx_seq_one_letter_code
_entity_poly.pdbx_strand_id
1 'polypeptide(L)'
;MAISAPTSPVSQAFFRTARAGHTTLSTLGLTHHPGGRCYLLTQGGLRDCEGENNRVTLRAMMDLVDKSSAPQQQTKPAQIGSDGALDICVVPAETLNNPGYSSLTVHHGITRVLAPVVASCPHAGRDYPATLTEAATLPVSQMRGLEDFGVDHLITGLAAHGITTVINKIARAYIDVNRPVGAVDATMFDTPVEADKPSRHVNAGYGLIPRLSAMRQPLYTCPLPAIEVEHRLGFAHMPYHSMLTAQIAAAKAEHGHCLLVDFHSMPPSDRTNRQLADIILGDCLGTTLNPELGQAISSFFIDEGLSVAWNEPYAGGFITREHGRAGTPNQSIQIEINRSLYMRDARLSAREPHAVPEQIKHIAAVINRFGAFLVTLQPR
;
A
#
# COMPACT_ATOMS: atom_id res chain seq x y z
N MET A 1 -14.80 -10.06 -52.55
CA MET A 1 -15.02 -9.54 -51.19
C MET A 1 -15.10 -10.73 -50.25
N ALA A 2 -13.99 -11.03 -49.57
CA ALA A 2 -13.92 -12.05 -48.53
C ALA A 2 -12.86 -11.58 -47.53
N ILE A 3 -13.22 -11.63 -46.26
CA ILE A 3 -12.53 -11.03 -45.12
C ILE A 3 -11.26 -11.82 -44.84
N SER A 4 -10.11 -11.14 -44.85
CA SER A 4 -8.83 -11.67 -44.39
C SER A 4 -8.73 -11.54 -42.87
N ALA A 5 -8.53 -12.66 -42.17
CA ALA A 5 -8.13 -12.67 -40.77
C ALA A 5 -6.64 -12.33 -40.67
N PRO A 6 -6.20 -11.40 -39.78
CA PRO A 6 -4.81 -11.26 -39.44
C PRO A 6 -4.44 -12.25 -38.33
N THR A 7 -3.45 -13.08 -38.63
CA THR A 7 -2.65 -13.86 -37.67
C THR A 7 -1.78 -12.90 -36.84
N SER A 8 -1.78 -13.07 -35.52
CA SER A 8 -0.78 -12.48 -34.62
C SER A 8 0.04 -13.61 -33.97
N PRO A 9 1.39 -13.52 -33.94
CA PRO A 9 2.23 -14.55 -33.36
C PRO A 9 2.29 -14.41 -31.83
N VAL A 10 1.95 -15.48 -31.12
CA VAL A 10 2.28 -15.64 -29.71
C VAL A 10 3.79 -15.86 -29.62
N SER A 11 4.51 -14.88 -29.05
CA SER A 11 5.92 -15.03 -28.71
C SER A 11 6.04 -15.99 -27.52
N GLN A 12 6.51 -17.22 -27.77
CA GLN A 12 6.94 -18.14 -26.71
C GLN A 12 8.42 -17.88 -26.43
N ALA A 13 8.72 -17.25 -25.30
CA ALA A 13 10.08 -17.21 -24.77
C ALA A 13 10.40 -18.57 -24.13
N PHE A 14 11.21 -19.38 -24.81
CA PHE A 14 11.80 -20.60 -24.24
C PHE A 14 13.06 -20.25 -23.46
N PHE A 15 13.08 -20.49 -22.15
CA PHE A 15 14.32 -20.58 -21.38
C PHE A 15 15.03 -21.91 -21.71
N ARG A 16 16.24 -21.85 -22.28
CA ARG A 16 17.17 -22.98 -22.31
C ARG A 16 18.11 -22.87 -21.12
N THR A 17 18.04 -23.83 -20.21
CA THR A 17 19.13 -24.15 -19.28
C THR A 17 19.62 -25.57 -19.51
N ALA A 18 20.94 -25.72 -19.57
CA ALA A 18 21.65 -26.97 -19.83
C ALA A 18 21.48 -28.00 -18.70
N ARG A 19 21.54 -29.28 -19.08
CA ARG A 19 21.58 -30.50 -18.24
C ARG A 19 22.73 -30.42 -17.20
N ALA A 20 22.74 -31.07 -16.04
CA ALA A 20 22.06 -32.27 -15.54
C ALA A 20 22.02 -32.26 -14.00
N GLY A 21 21.03 -32.94 -13.41
CA GLY A 21 21.10 -33.43 -12.02
C GLY A 21 20.03 -32.88 -11.07
N HIS A 22 19.03 -33.71 -10.82
CA HIS A 22 18.04 -33.66 -9.73
C HIS A 22 16.92 -32.61 -9.77
N THR A 23 15.73 -33.16 -10.03
CA THR A 23 14.38 -32.58 -9.98
C THR A 23 13.94 -32.29 -8.54
N THR A 24 13.45 -31.10 -8.25
CA THR A 24 12.08 -30.77 -7.79
C THR A 24 12.02 -29.44 -7.05
N LEU A 25 11.26 -28.48 -7.60
CA LEU A 25 10.44 -27.51 -6.86
C LEU A 25 9.49 -26.85 -7.86
N SER A 26 8.20 -27.11 -7.71
CA SER A 26 7.12 -26.65 -8.58
C SER A 26 6.75 -25.20 -8.26
N THR A 27 7.02 -24.30 -9.20
CA THR A 27 6.50 -22.93 -9.22
C THR A 27 5.01 -22.97 -9.54
N LEU A 28 4.13 -22.56 -8.61
CA LEU A 28 2.73 -22.25 -8.93
C LEU A 28 2.66 -20.78 -9.36
N GLY A 29 2.49 -20.54 -10.65
CA GLY A 29 2.20 -19.22 -11.20
C GLY A 29 0.69 -18.98 -11.22
N LEU A 30 0.25 -17.82 -10.71
CA LEU A 30 -1.09 -17.30 -10.91
C LEU A 30 -1.04 -16.31 -12.08
N THR A 31 -1.84 -16.55 -13.11
CA THR A 31 -1.96 -15.64 -14.27
C THR A 31 -3.34 -15.01 -14.30
N HIS A 32 -3.41 -13.68 -14.37
CA HIS A 32 -4.67 -12.95 -14.57
C HIS A 32 -4.92 -12.75 -16.06
N HIS A 33 -6.13 -13.10 -16.52
CA HIS A 33 -6.65 -12.72 -17.83
C HIS A 33 -7.66 -11.56 -17.70
N PRO A 34 -7.79 -10.68 -18.71
CA PRO A 34 -8.73 -9.57 -18.66
C PRO A 34 -10.15 -10.13 -18.79
N GLY A 35 -10.85 -10.18 -17.66
CA GLY A 35 -12.16 -10.83 -17.52
C GLY A 35 -12.50 -11.28 -16.09
N GLY A 36 -11.58 -11.15 -15.13
CA GLY A 36 -11.87 -11.39 -13.71
C GLY A 36 -11.93 -12.86 -13.28
N ARG A 37 -11.45 -13.80 -14.11
CA ARG A 37 -11.37 -15.22 -13.77
C ARG A 37 -9.96 -15.58 -13.30
N CYS A 38 -9.88 -16.30 -12.19
CA CYS A 38 -8.64 -16.80 -11.61
C CYS A 38 -8.45 -18.26 -12.03
N TYR A 39 -7.26 -18.63 -12.47
CA TYR A 39 -6.94 -19.99 -12.92
C TYR A 39 -5.73 -20.53 -12.17
N LEU A 40 -5.76 -21.82 -11.83
CA LEU A 40 -4.62 -22.52 -11.25
C LEU A 40 -3.90 -23.33 -12.33
N LEU A 41 -2.58 -23.13 -12.48
CA LEU A 41 -1.76 -23.96 -13.35
C LEU A 41 -1.29 -25.21 -12.59
N THR A 42 -1.74 -26.39 -13.03
CA THR A 42 -1.34 -27.68 -12.45
C THR A 42 -0.59 -28.54 -13.47
N GLN A 43 0.04 -29.64 -13.05
CA GLN A 43 0.70 -30.60 -13.96
C GLN A 43 -0.25 -31.17 -15.03
N GLY A 44 -1.59 -31.03 -14.87
CA GLY A 44 -2.61 -31.44 -15.83
C GLY A 44 -3.24 -30.32 -16.66
N GLY A 45 -2.70 -29.09 -16.65
CA GLY A 45 -3.22 -27.93 -17.40
C GLY A 45 -3.89 -26.86 -16.52
N LEU A 46 -4.40 -25.79 -17.16
CA LEU A 46 -5.17 -24.72 -16.49
C LEU A 46 -6.53 -25.25 -16.01
N ARG A 47 -6.87 -24.98 -14.74
CA ARG A 47 -8.19 -25.25 -14.17
C ARG A 47 -8.87 -23.94 -13.73
N ASP A 48 -10.14 -23.80 -14.08
CA ASP A 48 -11.01 -22.69 -13.67
C ASP A 48 -11.34 -22.85 -12.17
N CYS A 49 -11.23 -21.76 -11.39
CA CYS A 49 -11.42 -21.78 -9.94
C CYS A 49 -12.89 -21.68 -9.50
N GLU A 50 -13.84 -21.49 -10.43
CA GLU A 50 -15.27 -21.50 -10.12
C GLU A 50 -15.88 -22.89 -10.29
N GLY A 51 -15.72 -23.74 -9.27
CA GLY A 51 -16.38 -25.02 -9.19
C GLY A 51 -15.75 -25.93 -8.15
N GLU A 52 -16.53 -26.23 -7.10
CA GLU A 52 -16.25 -27.18 -6.02
C GLU A 52 -15.46 -26.67 -4.78
N ASN A 53 -16.24 -26.45 -3.71
CA ASN A 53 -15.89 -26.41 -2.29
C ASN A 53 -14.81 -25.40 -1.81
N ASN A 54 -15.30 -24.19 -1.48
CA ASN A 54 -14.67 -23.08 -0.75
C ASN A 54 -13.82 -23.43 0.50
N ARG A 55 -13.85 -24.67 1.01
CA ARG A 55 -13.05 -25.09 2.18
C ARG A 55 -11.62 -25.50 1.82
N VAL A 56 -11.36 -25.98 0.60
CA VAL A 56 -10.02 -26.43 0.20
C VAL A 56 -9.14 -25.24 -0.22
N THR A 57 -9.73 -24.23 -0.85
CA THR A 57 -9.04 -23.00 -1.28
C THR A 57 -8.60 -22.14 -0.09
N LEU A 58 -9.45 -22.02 0.94
CA LEU A 58 -9.10 -21.29 2.16
C LEU A 58 -7.97 -22.00 2.92
N ARG A 59 -8.03 -23.34 3.02
CA ARG A 59 -6.96 -24.15 3.65
C ARG A 59 -5.65 -24.02 2.89
N ALA A 60 -5.66 -24.07 1.56
CA ALA A 60 -4.46 -23.91 0.74
C ALA A 60 -3.87 -22.49 0.81
N MET A 61 -4.70 -21.45 0.89
CA MET A 61 -4.26 -20.07 1.15
C MET A 61 -3.70 -19.90 2.57
N MET A 62 -4.33 -20.50 3.57
CA MET A 62 -3.84 -20.50 4.96
C MET A 62 -2.55 -21.32 5.11
N ASP A 63 -2.39 -22.45 4.41
CA ASP A 63 -1.17 -23.27 4.41
C ASP A 63 -0.01 -22.58 3.64
N LEU A 64 -0.32 -21.66 2.71
CA LEU A 64 0.65 -20.74 2.11
C LEU A 64 1.09 -19.62 3.07
N VAL A 65 0.22 -19.21 4.00
CA VAL A 65 0.55 -18.29 5.10
C VAL A 65 1.39 -19.02 6.17
N ASP A 66 1.12 -20.30 6.43
CA ASP A 66 1.75 -21.09 7.50
C ASP A 66 3.20 -21.54 7.19
N LYS A 67 3.60 -21.55 5.92
CA LYS A 67 4.99 -21.83 5.49
C LYS A 67 5.96 -20.66 5.64
N SER A 68 5.53 -19.52 6.18
CA SER A 68 6.38 -18.35 6.45
C SER A 68 7.13 -18.38 7.80
N SER A 69 7.15 -19.52 8.48
CA SER A 69 7.75 -19.72 9.82
C SER A 69 9.29 -19.75 9.85
N ALA A 70 9.97 -19.21 8.84
CA ALA A 70 11.38 -18.84 8.96
C ALA A 70 11.50 -17.61 9.89
N PRO A 71 12.54 -17.51 10.74
CA PRO A 71 12.73 -16.34 11.59
C PRO A 71 12.85 -15.10 10.70
N GLN A 72 11.77 -14.33 10.60
CA GLN A 72 11.75 -13.01 10.00
C GLN A 72 12.80 -12.21 10.77
N GLN A 73 13.89 -11.83 10.10
CA GLN A 73 14.74 -10.78 10.63
C GLN A 73 13.91 -9.51 10.51
N GLN A 74 13.04 -9.29 11.51
CA GLN A 74 12.26 -8.08 11.67
C GLN A 74 13.26 -6.94 11.75
N THR A 75 13.43 -6.22 10.65
CA THR A 75 13.82 -4.82 10.72
C THR A 75 12.66 -4.16 11.46
N LYS A 76 12.75 -4.10 12.80
CA LYS A 76 11.76 -3.41 13.62
C LYS A 76 11.56 -2.01 13.03
N PRO A 77 10.33 -1.47 13.00
CA PRO A 77 10.12 -0.09 12.60
C PRO A 77 11.14 0.80 13.33
N ALA A 78 11.87 1.64 12.59
CA ALA A 78 12.85 2.54 13.19
C ALA A 78 12.16 3.32 14.30
N GLN A 79 12.75 3.34 15.49
CA GLN A 79 12.19 4.09 16.61
C GLN A 79 12.31 5.58 16.33
N ILE A 80 11.32 6.36 16.75
CA ILE A 80 11.44 7.82 16.70
C ILE A 80 12.52 8.21 17.71
N GLY A 81 13.59 8.84 17.22
CA GLY A 81 14.66 9.38 18.05
C GLY A 81 14.14 10.41 19.04
N SER A 82 14.88 10.68 20.11
CA SER A 82 14.50 11.69 21.10
C SER A 82 14.33 13.10 20.50
N ASP A 83 14.99 13.34 19.36
CA ASP A 83 14.91 14.56 18.57
C ASP A 83 13.76 14.55 17.54
N GLY A 84 12.96 13.48 17.50
CA GLY A 84 11.86 13.30 16.55
C GLY A 84 12.28 12.78 15.17
N ALA A 85 13.56 12.46 14.96
CA ALA A 85 14.02 11.88 13.70
C ALA A 85 13.52 10.44 13.55
N LEU A 86 13.29 10.02 12.31
CA LEU A 86 13.16 8.62 11.93
C LEU A 86 14.35 8.28 11.06
N ASP A 87 15.15 7.27 11.45
CA ASP A 87 16.36 6.91 10.73
C ASP A 87 16.06 6.50 9.29
N ILE A 88 16.93 6.97 8.39
CA ILE A 88 16.93 6.56 6.99
C ILE A 88 17.55 5.17 6.90
N CYS A 89 16.86 4.24 6.23
CA CYS A 89 17.42 2.92 5.93
C CYS A 89 17.67 2.80 4.43
N VAL A 90 18.93 2.97 4.00
CA VAL A 90 19.34 2.53 2.65
C VAL A 90 19.62 1.05 2.72
N VAL A 91 18.85 0.25 1.98
CA VAL A 91 18.87 -1.21 2.08
C VAL A 91 19.61 -1.82 0.88
N PRO A 92 20.76 -2.47 1.08
CA PRO A 92 21.51 -3.12 0.00
C PRO A 92 20.70 -4.23 -0.68
N ALA A 93 21.01 -4.49 -1.95
CA ALA A 93 20.34 -5.53 -2.74
C ALA A 93 20.45 -6.91 -2.08
N GLU A 94 21.58 -7.23 -1.42
CA GLU A 94 21.77 -8.50 -0.71
C GLU A 94 20.77 -8.68 0.43
N THR A 95 20.41 -7.59 1.10
CA THR A 95 19.41 -7.60 2.19
C THR A 95 18.01 -7.75 1.64
N LEU A 96 17.67 -7.04 0.55
CA LEU A 96 16.35 -7.15 -0.10
C LEU A 96 16.12 -8.52 -0.74
N ASN A 97 17.18 -9.15 -1.25
CA ASN A 97 17.15 -10.49 -1.85
C ASN A 97 17.17 -11.63 -0.81
N ASN A 98 17.35 -11.31 0.47
CA ASN A 98 17.30 -12.31 1.52
C ASN A 98 15.86 -12.86 1.65
N PRO A 99 15.64 -14.19 1.59
CA PRO A 99 14.30 -14.77 1.75
C PRO A 99 13.58 -14.42 3.06
N GLY A 100 14.33 -14.02 4.09
CA GLY A 100 13.79 -13.55 5.37
C GLY A 100 13.37 -12.08 5.39
N TYR A 101 13.67 -11.30 4.33
CA TYR A 101 13.21 -9.93 4.21
C TYR A 101 11.76 -9.88 3.71
N SER A 102 10.94 -9.06 4.35
CA SER A 102 9.61 -8.71 3.88
C SER A 102 9.54 -7.22 3.56
N SER A 103 8.92 -6.87 2.43
CA SER A 103 8.65 -5.49 2.00
C SER A 103 7.50 -4.84 2.79
N LEU A 104 6.83 -5.59 3.66
CA LEU A 104 5.74 -5.10 4.51
C LEU A 104 5.83 -5.67 5.92
N THR A 105 5.05 -5.13 6.84
CA THR A 105 4.79 -5.70 8.16
C THR A 105 3.29 -5.88 8.35
N VAL A 106 2.91 -6.97 9.01
CA VAL A 106 1.51 -7.19 9.41
C VAL A 106 1.46 -7.22 10.92
N HIS A 107 0.73 -6.29 11.51
CA HIS A 107 0.39 -6.31 12.92
C HIS A 107 -0.96 -7.00 13.06
N HIS A 108 -0.94 -8.25 13.48
CA HIS A 108 -2.16 -8.98 13.80
C HIS A 108 -2.74 -8.53 15.15
N GLY A 109 -4.05 -8.64 15.27
CA GLY A 109 -4.74 -8.46 16.54
C GLY A 109 -4.11 -9.31 17.65
N ILE A 110 -3.89 -8.73 18.83
CA ILE A 110 -3.44 -9.48 20.01
C ILE A 110 -4.62 -10.30 20.60
N THR A 111 -5.84 -9.97 20.18
CA THR A 111 -7.08 -10.65 20.55
C THR A 111 -7.26 -11.94 19.74
N ARG A 112 -7.95 -12.93 20.34
CA ARG A 112 -8.24 -14.22 19.69
C ARG A 112 -9.25 -14.12 18.53
N VAL A 113 -9.99 -13.01 18.48
CA VAL A 113 -11.01 -12.71 17.46
C VAL A 113 -10.54 -11.46 16.71
N LEU A 114 -10.48 -11.54 15.38
CA LEU A 114 -10.13 -10.39 14.54
C LEU A 114 -11.32 -9.44 14.48
N ALA A 115 -11.06 -8.15 14.31
CA ALA A 115 -12.12 -7.17 14.07
C ALA A 115 -12.63 -7.25 12.62
N PRO A 116 -13.87 -6.79 12.32
CA PRO A 116 -14.35 -6.60 10.94
C PRO A 116 -13.71 -5.37 10.26
N VAL A 117 -12.50 -5.01 10.66
CA VAL A 117 -11.78 -3.81 10.23
C VAL A 117 -10.35 -4.22 9.90
N VAL A 118 -9.88 -3.75 8.74
CA VAL A 118 -8.48 -3.89 8.31
C VAL A 118 -7.91 -2.49 8.10
N ALA A 119 -6.69 -2.27 8.59
CA ALA A 119 -5.96 -1.02 8.39
C ALA A 119 -4.85 -1.19 7.34
N SER A 120 -4.72 -0.21 6.45
CA SER A 120 -3.69 -0.12 5.41
C SER A 120 -2.82 1.12 5.67
N CYS A 121 -1.51 1.00 5.53
CA CYS A 121 -0.56 2.11 5.59
C CYS A 121 0.48 1.96 4.48
N PRO A 122 0.21 2.52 3.29
CA PRO A 122 1.02 2.25 2.10
C PRO A 122 2.28 3.13 2.02
N HIS A 123 2.32 4.28 2.71
CA HIS A 123 3.30 5.35 2.46
C HIS A 123 4.21 5.71 3.63
N ALA A 124 4.11 5.05 4.79
CA ALA A 124 5.03 5.27 5.93
C ALA A 124 6.40 4.57 5.79
N GLY A 125 6.58 3.81 4.71
CA GLY A 125 7.80 3.07 4.42
C GLY A 125 9.03 3.98 4.26
N ARG A 126 10.15 3.53 4.83
CA ARG A 126 11.45 4.23 4.86
C ARG A 126 12.64 3.32 4.56
N ASP A 127 12.37 2.13 4.04
CA ASP A 127 13.38 1.30 3.41
C ASP A 127 13.56 1.83 1.97
N TYR A 128 14.73 2.42 1.72
CA TYR A 128 15.16 2.93 0.43
C TYR A 128 16.08 1.89 -0.22
N PRO A 129 15.64 1.13 -1.24
CA PRO A 129 16.53 0.22 -1.94
C PRO A 129 17.78 0.92 -2.46
N ALA A 130 18.96 0.31 -2.31
CA ALA A 130 20.22 0.90 -2.80
C ALA A 130 20.15 1.21 -4.30
N THR A 131 19.46 0.35 -5.07
CA THR A 131 19.19 0.56 -6.51
C THR A 131 18.44 1.85 -6.80
N LEU A 132 17.55 2.30 -5.91
CA LEU A 132 16.92 3.62 -5.99
C LEU A 132 17.94 4.72 -5.78
N THR A 133 18.72 4.64 -4.70
CA THR A 133 19.64 5.71 -4.31
C THR A 133 20.82 5.87 -5.28
N GLU A 134 21.22 4.79 -5.94
CA GLU A 134 22.23 4.78 -7.00
C GLU A 134 21.71 5.39 -8.31
N ALA A 135 20.44 5.14 -8.64
CA ALA A 135 19.80 5.68 -9.84
C ALA A 135 19.29 7.12 -9.67
N ALA A 136 18.96 7.53 -8.45
CA ALA A 136 18.39 8.83 -8.15
C ALA A 136 19.46 9.93 -8.14
N THR A 137 19.09 11.12 -8.61
CA THR A 137 19.93 12.32 -8.54
C THR A 137 19.83 13.07 -7.22
N LEU A 138 18.82 12.76 -6.42
CA LEU A 138 18.57 13.40 -5.13
C LEU A 138 19.03 12.49 -3.98
N PRO A 139 19.62 13.06 -2.91
CA PRO A 139 19.88 12.30 -1.70
C PRO A 139 18.55 11.88 -1.04
N VAL A 140 18.59 10.82 -0.23
CA VAL A 140 17.41 10.28 0.44
C VAL A 140 16.65 11.36 1.23
N SER A 141 17.36 12.24 1.94
CA SER A 141 16.78 13.36 2.68
C SER A 141 15.82 14.23 1.86
N GLN A 142 16.06 14.38 0.55
CA GLN A 142 15.18 15.14 -0.36
C GLN A 142 14.05 14.30 -0.97
N MET A 143 14.12 12.97 -0.89
CA MET A 143 13.05 12.06 -1.32
C MET A 143 12.01 11.83 -0.21
N ARG A 144 12.36 12.07 1.05
CA ARG A 144 11.49 11.84 2.22
C ARG A 144 10.19 12.64 2.22
N GLY A 145 10.10 13.71 1.45
CA GLY A 145 8.85 14.46 1.29
C GLY A 145 7.71 13.63 0.68
N LEU A 146 8.02 12.49 0.05
CA LEU A 146 7.04 11.52 -0.46
C LEU A 146 6.55 10.52 0.61
N GLU A 147 7.22 10.45 1.77
CA GLU A 147 6.77 9.63 2.89
C GLU A 147 5.53 10.23 3.54
N ASP A 148 4.65 9.36 4.00
CA ASP A 148 3.66 9.67 5.02
C ASP A 148 4.31 9.46 6.39
N PHE A 149 5.24 10.37 6.67
CA PHE A 149 6.22 10.27 7.74
C PHE A 149 5.55 9.96 9.08
N GLY A 150 5.90 8.83 9.71
CA GLY A 150 5.48 8.50 11.06
C GLY A 150 4.03 8.01 11.22
N VAL A 151 3.26 7.85 10.14
CA VAL A 151 1.89 7.31 10.21
C VAL A 151 1.88 5.89 10.78
N ASP A 152 2.90 5.08 10.49
CA ASP A 152 3.09 3.76 11.09
C ASP A 152 3.10 3.80 12.62
N HIS A 153 3.70 4.84 13.22
CA HIS A 153 3.71 5.04 14.66
C HIS A 153 2.34 5.45 15.23
N LEU A 154 1.52 6.18 14.46
CA LEU A 154 0.18 6.62 14.88
C LEU A 154 -0.81 5.47 14.97
N ILE A 155 -0.64 4.43 14.14
CA ILE A 155 -1.63 3.35 13.98
C ILE A 155 -1.26 2.05 14.71
N THR A 156 -0.09 1.98 15.36
CA THR A 156 0.35 0.75 16.04
C THR A 156 -0.62 0.23 17.10
N GLY A 157 -1.38 1.12 17.76
CA GLY A 157 -2.36 0.75 18.79
C GLY A 157 -3.58 -0.01 18.27
N LEU A 158 -3.87 0.04 16.96
CA LEU A 158 -5.06 -0.60 16.37
C LEU A 158 -5.08 -2.12 16.60
N ALA A 159 -3.92 -2.77 16.63
CA ALA A 159 -3.79 -4.20 16.89
C ALA A 159 -4.31 -4.62 18.29
N ALA A 160 -4.32 -3.71 19.26
CA ALA A 160 -4.90 -3.98 20.59
C ALA A 160 -6.43 -4.18 20.54
N HIS A 161 -7.07 -3.72 19.47
CA HIS A 161 -8.51 -3.83 19.23
C HIS A 161 -8.87 -4.96 18.26
N GLY A 162 -7.91 -5.82 17.89
CA GLY A 162 -8.14 -6.90 16.93
C GLY A 162 -8.09 -6.46 15.46
N ILE A 163 -7.76 -5.20 15.19
CA ILE A 163 -7.66 -4.65 13.83
C ILE A 163 -6.31 -5.07 13.23
N THR A 164 -6.35 -5.91 12.19
CA THR A 164 -5.14 -6.26 11.44
C THR A 164 -4.65 -5.05 10.66
N THR A 165 -3.37 -4.70 10.81
CA THR A 165 -2.76 -3.54 10.15
C THR A 165 -1.65 -3.99 9.20
N VAL A 166 -1.75 -3.64 7.92
CA VAL A 166 -0.74 -3.92 6.88
C VAL A 166 0.03 -2.63 6.59
N ILE A 167 1.35 -2.65 6.82
CA ILE A 167 2.22 -1.48 6.67
C ILE A 167 3.28 -1.79 5.61
N ASN A 168 3.35 -0.98 4.55
CA ASN A 168 4.40 -1.07 3.55
C ASN A 168 5.69 -0.48 4.14
N LYS A 169 6.80 -1.22 4.07
CA LYS A 169 8.12 -0.75 4.54
C LYS A 169 8.89 0.01 3.46
N ILE A 170 8.58 -0.23 2.19
CA ILE A 170 9.31 0.33 1.07
C ILE A 170 8.92 1.79 0.84
N ALA A 171 9.91 2.66 0.69
CA ALA A 171 9.68 4.07 0.44
C ALA A 171 8.86 4.29 -0.85
N ARG A 172 7.86 5.17 -0.78
CA ARG A 172 7.02 5.55 -1.93
C ARG A 172 7.84 6.05 -3.13
N ALA A 173 9.00 6.67 -2.88
CA ALA A 173 9.94 7.11 -3.92
C ALA A 173 10.41 5.96 -4.82
N TYR A 174 10.44 4.72 -4.31
CA TYR A 174 10.74 3.53 -5.08
C TYR A 174 9.52 3.07 -5.90
N ILE A 175 8.39 2.87 -5.23
CA ILE A 175 7.11 2.49 -5.84
C ILE A 175 5.94 2.93 -4.96
N ASP A 176 4.92 3.50 -5.58
CA ASP A 176 3.67 3.88 -4.92
C ASP A 176 2.68 2.72 -4.97
N VAL A 177 2.58 1.95 -3.88
CA VAL A 177 1.63 0.83 -3.78
C VAL A 177 0.16 1.29 -3.78
N ASN A 178 -0.12 2.59 -3.64
CA ASN A 178 -1.46 3.20 -3.78
C ASN A 178 -1.70 3.74 -5.21
N ARG A 179 -1.14 3.06 -6.22
CA ARG A 179 -1.40 3.27 -7.65
C ARG A 179 -1.74 1.95 -8.35
N PRO A 180 -2.59 1.97 -9.39
CA PRO A 180 -2.82 0.78 -10.20
C PRO A 180 -1.55 0.44 -10.99
N VAL A 181 -1.39 -0.83 -11.36
CA VAL A 181 -0.20 -1.35 -12.05
C VAL A 181 0.07 -0.63 -13.37
N GLY A 182 -0.97 -0.21 -14.10
CA GLY A 182 -0.83 0.52 -15.35
C GLY A 182 -0.55 2.02 -15.22
N ALA A 183 -0.50 2.59 -14.00
CA ALA A 183 -0.18 4.02 -13.80
C ALA A 183 1.31 4.35 -13.98
N VAL A 184 1.94 3.81 -15.02
CA VAL A 184 3.34 3.98 -15.35
C VAL A 184 3.52 5.20 -16.26
N ASP A 185 4.53 6.02 -16.00
CA ASP A 185 4.98 7.04 -16.95
C ASP A 185 5.94 6.37 -17.94
N ALA A 186 5.42 5.94 -19.09
CA ALA A 186 6.20 5.22 -20.10
C ALA A 186 7.40 6.02 -20.64
N THR A 187 7.45 7.34 -20.42
CA THR A 187 8.59 8.18 -20.85
C THR A 187 9.82 8.03 -19.96
N MET A 188 9.70 7.33 -18.82
CA MET A 188 10.80 7.14 -17.87
C MET A 188 11.74 5.98 -18.22
N PHE A 189 11.45 5.20 -19.27
CA PHE A 189 12.14 3.93 -19.53
C PHE A 189 12.95 3.93 -20.82
N ASP A 190 14.03 3.14 -20.84
CA ASP A 190 14.94 3.00 -21.97
C ASP A 190 14.31 2.28 -23.18
N THR A 191 13.26 1.50 -22.92
CA THR A 191 12.52 0.69 -23.87
C THR A 191 11.03 0.73 -23.53
N PRO A 192 10.13 0.44 -24.50
CA PRO A 192 8.69 0.51 -24.27
C PRO A 192 8.23 -0.40 -23.12
N VAL A 193 7.34 0.12 -22.28
CA VAL A 193 6.70 -0.59 -21.17
C VAL A 193 5.18 -0.54 -21.34
N GLU A 194 4.48 -1.53 -20.77
CA GLU A 194 3.03 -1.48 -20.67
C GLU A 194 2.59 -0.37 -19.71
N ALA A 195 1.69 0.49 -20.19
CA ALA A 195 1.14 1.58 -19.41
C ALA A 195 -0.29 1.89 -19.88
N ASP A 196 -1.15 2.23 -18.93
CA ASP A 196 -2.47 2.78 -19.22
C ASP A 196 -2.35 4.20 -19.79
N LYS A 197 -3.48 4.74 -20.26
CA LYS A 197 -3.57 6.17 -20.59
C LYS A 197 -3.14 7.01 -19.37
N PRO A 198 -2.19 7.94 -19.50
CA PRO A 198 -1.67 8.71 -18.37
C PRO A 198 -2.77 9.46 -17.62
N SER A 199 -2.93 9.12 -16.34
CA SER A 199 -3.83 9.82 -15.43
C SER A 199 -3.27 11.18 -15.01
N ARG A 200 -4.08 12.00 -14.32
CA ARG A 200 -3.61 13.27 -13.72
C ARG A 200 -2.38 13.09 -12.83
N HIS A 201 -2.28 11.96 -12.11
CA HIS A 201 -1.18 11.69 -11.19
C HIS A 201 0.09 11.31 -11.93
N VAL A 202 -0.02 10.50 -12.99
CA VAL A 202 1.10 10.16 -13.89
C VAL A 202 1.65 11.44 -14.53
N ASN A 203 0.78 12.25 -15.13
CA ASN A 203 1.17 13.53 -15.74
C ASN A 203 1.81 14.51 -14.73
N ALA A 204 1.38 14.45 -13.45
CA ALA A 204 1.95 15.26 -12.39
C ALA A 204 3.33 14.76 -11.88
N GLY A 205 3.82 13.61 -12.35
CA GLY A 205 5.09 13.00 -11.94
C GLY A 205 4.98 12.01 -10.78
N TYR A 206 3.77 11.59 -10.40
CA TYR A 206 3.47 10.75 -9.24
C TYR A 206 2.65 9.50 -9.64
N GLY A 207 3.11 8.83 -10.70
CA GLY A 207 2.62 7.50 -11.13
C GLY A 207 3.08 6.38 -10.19
N LEU A 208 2.96 5.13 -10.65
CA LEU A 208 3.38 3.92 -9.94
C LEU A 208 4.85 4.01 -9.51
N ILE A 209 5.73 4.47 -10.40
CA ILE A 209 7.10 4.87 -10.08
C ILE A 209 7.14 6.39 -10.15
N PRO A 210 7.34 7.11 -9.03
CA PRO A 210 7.42 8.57 -9.05
C PRO A 210 8.59 9.05 -9.88
N ARG A 211 8.37 10.09 -10.71
CA ARG A 211 9.43 10.80 -11.44
C ARG A 211 9.97 11.98 -10.67
N LEU A 212 9.17 12.55 -9.77
CA LEU A 212 9.45 13.79 -9.06
C LEU A 212 9.41 13.60 -7.53
N SER A 213 10.26 14.34 -6.82
CA SER A 213 10.16 14.53 -5.37
C SER A 213 8.94 15.41 -5.02
N ALA A 214 8.59 15.51 -3.73
CA ALA A 214 7.54 16.42 -3.27
C ALA A 214 7.81 17.89 -3.63
N MET A 215 9.09 18.27 -3.70
CA MET A 215 9.55 19.60 -4.15
C MET A 215 9.59 19.75 -5.68
N ARG A 216 9.04 18.78 -6.42
CA ARG A 216 8.99 18.71 -7.88
C ARG A 216 10.36 18.66 -8.57
N GLN A 217 11.38 18.16 -7.88
CA GLN A 217 12.69 17.91 -8.48
C GLN A 217 12.72 16.53 -9.13
N PRO A 218 13.31 16.36 -10.33
CA PRO A 218 13.44 15.04 -10.96
C PRO A 218 14.20 14.07 -10.08
N LEU A 219 13.67 12.85 -9.90
CA LEU A 219 14.39 11.76 -9.24
C LEU A 219 15.45 11.18 -10.18
N TYR A 220 15.12 11.00 -11.46
CA TYR A 220 16.00 10.37 -12.45
C TYR A 220 16.33 11.34 -13.59
N THR A 221 17.60 11.32 -14.05
CA THR A 221 18.06 12.06 -15.24
C THR A 221 18.39 11.14 -16.42
N CYS A 222 18.47 9.84 -16.17
CA CYS A 222 18.63 8.80 -17.18
C CYS A 222 17.38 7.92 -17.20
N PRO A 223 16.99 7.37 -18.36
CA PRO A 223 15.92 6.38 -18.43
C PRO A 223 16.23 5.16 -17.56
N LEU A 224 15.21 4.62 -16.89
CA LEU A 224 15.29 3.37 -16.16
C LEU A 224 15.20 2.18 -17.13
N PRO A 225 15.84 1.04 -16.83
CA PRO A 225 15.57 -0.21 -17.53
C PRO A 225 14.09 -0.59 -17.42
N ALA A 226 13.45 -0.98 -18.52
CA ALA A 226 12.03 -1.41 -18.51
C ALA A 226 11.72 -2.52 -17.49
N ILE A 227 12.68 -3.42 -17.23
CA ILE A 227 12.56 -4.50 -16.24
C ILE A 227 12.31 -4.01 -14.81
N GLU A 228 12.65 -2.75 -14.50
CA GLU A 228 12.35 -2.14 -13.20
C GLU A 228 10.85 -2.17 -12.89
N VAL A 229 9.96 -2.06 -13.88
CA VAL A 229 8.51 -2.11 -13.62
C VAL A 229 8.12 -3.44 -12.98
N GLU A 230 8.50 -4.55 -13.63
CA GLU A 230 8.17 -5.90 -13.16
C GLU A 230 8.86 -6.22 -11.82
N HIS A 231 10.13 -5.85 -11.68
CA HIS A 231 10.88 -6.05 -10.44
C HIS A 231 10.24 -5.32 -9.25
N ARG A 232 9.90 -4.03 -9.39
CA ARG A 232 9.31 -3.26 -8.29
C ARG A 232 7.90 -3.74 -7.96
N LEU A 233 7.12 -4.12 -8.99
CA LEU A 233 5.79 -4.70 -8.82
C LEU A 233 5.86 -5.99 -8.00
N GLY A 234 6.70 -6.95 -8.43
CA GLY A 234 6.85 -8.24 -7.74
C GLY A 234 7.44 -8.12 -6.33
N PHE A 235 8.29 -7.12 -6.11
CA PHE A 235 8.98 -6.93 -4.83
C PHE A 235 8.10 -6.30 -3.73
N ALA A 236 7.31 -5.27 -4.07
CA ALA A 236 6.60 -4.48 -3.06
C ALA A 236 5.10 -4.33 -3.33
N HIS A 237 4.70 -4.09 -4.59
CA HIS A 237 3.29 -3.81 -4.91
C HIS A 237 2.41 -5.05 -4.77
N MET A 238 2.73 -6.12 -5.51
CA MET A 238 1.93 -7.34 -5.50
C MET A 238 1.89 -8.01 -4.12
N PRO A 239 3.00 -8.11 -3.36
CA PRO A 239 2.96 -8.63 -1.99
C PRO A 239 2.04 -7.81 -1.07
N TYR A 240 2.10 -6.48 -1.16
CA TYR A 240 1.23 -5.59 -0.37
C TYR A 240 -0.25 -5.82 -0.66
N HIS A 241 -0.63 -5.81 -1.94
CA HIS A 241 -2.03 -6.01 -2.35
C HIS A 241 -2.55 -7.41 -2.09
N SER A 242 -1.70 -8.44 -2.24
CA SER A 242 -2.05 -9.82 -1.91
C SER A 242 -2.32 -9.98 -0.43
N MET A 243 -1.46 -9.40 0.42
CA MET A 243 -1.65 -9.43 1.87
C MET A 243 -2.93 -8.67 2.27
N LEU A 244 -3.13 -7.47 1.73
CA LEU A 244 -4.31 -6.67 2.04
C LEU A 244 -5.61 -7.38 1.64
N THR A 245 -5.64 -7.97 0.44
CA THR A 245 -6.77 -8.77 -0.06
C THR A 245 -7.04 -9.97 0.84
N ALA A 246 -6.00 -10.68 1.27
CA ALA A 246 -6.14 -11.83 2.16
C ALA A 246 -6.73 -11.44 3.52
N GLN A 247 -6.29 -10.32 4.11
CA GLN A 247 -6.81 -9.85 5.41
C GLN A 247 -8.26 -9.38 5.30
N ILE A 248 -8.63 -8.68 4.23
CA ILE A 248 -10.02 -8.27 3.97
C ILE A 248 -10.92 -9.51 3.79
N ALA A 249 -10.45 -10.51 3.04
CA ALA A 249 -11.18 -11.76 2.84
C ALA A 249 -11.37 -12.53 4.15
N ALA A 250 -10.34 -12.58 5.01
CA ALA A 250 -10.41 -13.22 6.32
C ALA A 250 -11.44 -12.53 7.24
N ALA A 251 -11.36 -11.20 7.37
CA ALA A 251 -12.32 -10.43 8.17
C ALA A 251 -13.77 -10.62 7.67
N LYS A 252 -13.97 -10.58 6.34
CA LYS A 252 -15.29 -10.82 5.74
C LYS A 252 -15.79 -12.25 5.98
N ALA A 253 -14.94 -13.26 5.91
CA ALA A 253 -15.32 -14.65 6.13
C ALA A 253 -15.77 -14.89 7.58
N GLU A 254 -15.17 -14.18 8.53
CA GLU A 254 -15.50 -14.28 9.95
C GLU A 254 -16.74 -13.47 10.34
N HIS A 255 -16.89 -12.24 9.81
CA HIS A 255 -17.91 -11.28 10.27
C HIS A 255 -19.02 -10.98 9.26
N GLY A 256 -18.92 -11.51 8.05
CA GLY A 256 -19.83 -11.23 6.94
C GLY A 256 -19.58 -9.89 6.23
N HIS A 257 -18.73 -9.03 6.79
CA HIS A 257 -18.41 -7.70 6.27
C HIS A 257 -16.98 -7.29 6.64
N CYS A 258 -16.46 -6.25 6.00
CA CYS A 258 -15.16 -5.66 6.30
C CYS A 258 -15.16 -4.16 5.97
N LEU A 259 -14.66 -3.34 6.90
CA LEU A 259 -14.27 -1.95 6.65
C LEU A 259 -12.74 -1.88 6.46
N LEU A 260 -12.29 -1.43 5.30
CA LEU A 260 -10.89 -1.06 5.09
C LEU A 260 -10.66 0.41 5.45
N VAL A 261 -9.71 0.69 6.33
CA VAL A 261 -9.27 2.05 6.63
C VAL A 261 -7.85 2.26 6.10
N ASP A 262 -7.70 3.10 5.09
CA ASP A 262 -6.43 3.41 4.43
C ASP A 262 -5.85 4.71 5.03
N PHE A 263 -4.82 4.58 5.86
CA PHE A 263 -4.21 5.68 6.61
C PHE A 263 -3.07 6.33 5.84
N HIS A 264 -3.13 7.66 5.79
CA HIS A 264 -2.19 8.54 5.13
C HIS A 264 -1.91 9.77 5.99
N SER A 265 -0.96 10.59 5.55
CA SER A 265 -0.80 11.95 6.08
C SER A 265 -0.47 12.96 5.00
N MET A 266 -0.85 14.20 5.26
CA MET A 266 -0.77 15.28 4.30
C MET A 266 -0.03 16.50 4.86
N PRO A 267 0.55 17.36 3.99
CA PRO A 267 1.09 18.64 4.42
C PRO A 267 0.01 19.54 5.04
N PRO A 268 0.38 20.53 5.87
CA PRO A 268 -0.59 21.36 6.58
C PRO A 268 -1.40 22.32 5.71
N SER A 269 -0.90 22.63 4.53
CA SER A 269 -1.59 23.46 3.56
C SER A 269 -1.52 22.82 2.18
N ASP A 270 -2.54 23.08 1.37
CA ASP A 270 -2.51 22.72 -0.04
C ASP A 270 -1.54 23.60 -0.85
N ARG A 271 -1.53 23.38 -2.17
CA ARG A 271 -0.63 24.08 -3.09
C ARG A 271 -0.94 25.58 -3.26
N THR A 272 -2.10 26.04 -2.80
CA THR A 272 -2.46 27.47 -2.80
C THR A 272 -2.26 28.11 -1.43
N ASN A 273 -1.55 27.43 -0.52
CA ASN A 273 -1.32 27.83 0.88
C ASN A 273 -2.60 27.94 1.72
N ARG A 274 -3.72 27.35 1.29
CA ARG A 274 -4.90 27.22 2.14
C ARG A 274 -4.64 26.14 3.19
N GLN A 275 -4.89 26.47 4.45
CA GLN A 275 -4.79 25.50 5.55
C GLN A 275 -5.81 24.38 5.34
N LEU A 276 -5.35 23.14 5.52
CA LEU A 276 -6.20 21.97 5.46
C LEU A 276 -6.76 21.65 6.85
N ALA A 277 -7.87 20.91 6.87
CA ALA A 277 -8.43 20.37 8.11
C ALA A 277 -7.41 19.45 8.81
N ASP A 278 -7.64 19.15 10.08
CA ASP A 278 -6.82 18.22 10.86
C ASP A 278 -6.95 16.80 10.30
N ILE A 279 -8.16 16.42 9.89
CA ILE A 279 -8.48 15.15 9.27
C ILE A 279 -9.22 15.39 7.95
N ILE A 280 -8.78 14.71 6.87
CA ILE A 280 -9.56 14.61 5.63
C ILE A 280 -10.01 13.17 5.42
N LEU A 281 -11.31 13.01 5.27
CA LEU A 281 -11.96 11.74 5.00
C LEU A 281 -12.23 11.61 3.49
N GLY A 282 -11.76 10.53 2.89
CA GLY A 282 -11.93 10.24 1.46
C GLY A 282 -12.68 8.94 1.23
N ASP A 283 -13.91 9.01 0.74
CA ASP A 283 -14.76 7.85 0.42
C ASP A 283 -15.04 7.72 -1.09
N CYS A 284 -14.20 8.37 -1.89
CA CYS A 284 -14.29 8.46 -3.33
C CYS A 284 -15.61 9.06 -3.78
N LEU A 285 -15.98 10.19 -3.15
CA LEU A 285 -17.22 10.93 -3.42
C LEU A 285 -18.47 10.07 -3.20
N GLY A 286 -18.51 9.36 -2.06
CA GLY A 286 -19.64 8.52 -1.64
C GLY A 286 -19.70 7.13 -2.29
N THR A 287 -18.69 6.72 -3.07
CA THR A 287 -18.75 5.45 -3.81
C THR A 287 -18.21 4.25 -3.03
N THR A 288 -17.48 4.47 -1.94
CA THR A 288 -16.78 3.39 -1.21
C THR A 288 -17.26 3.17 0.23
N LEU A 289 -18.04 4.10 0.79
CA LEU A 289 -18.53 4.06 2.18
C LEU A 289 -20.00 4.52 2.26
N ASN A 290 -20.78 3.87 3.12
CA ASN A 290 -22.14 4.30 3.43
C ASN A 290 -22.13 5.66 4.17
N PRO A 291 -23.02 6.59 3.82
CA PRO A 291 -23.07 7.91 4.44
C PRO A 291 -23.23 7.88 5.96
N GLU A 292 -24.01 6.96 6.52
CA GLU A 292 -24.24 6.85 7.96
C GLU A 292 -22.96 6.46 8.70
N LEU A 293 -22.20 5.52 8.12
CA LEU A 293 -20.91 5.10 8.67
C LEU A 293 -19.88 6.23 8.55
N GLY A 294 -19.87 6.94 7.42
CA GLY A 294 -19.05 8.13 7.23
C GLY A 294 -19.36 9.23 8.25
N GLN A 295 -20.63 9.50 8.52
CA GLN A 295 -21.05 10.48 9.52
C GLN A 295 -20.61 10.10 10.94
N ALA A 296 -20.71 8.81 11.30
CA ALA A 296 -20.25 8.32 12.59
C ALA A 296 -18.72 8.51 12.76
N ILE A 297 -17.95 8.17 11.72
CA ILE A 297 -16.49 8.37 11.70
C ILE A 297 -16.13 9.86 11.78
N SER A 298 -16.82 10.71 11.02
CA SER A 298 -16.61 12.17 11.08
C SER A 298 -16.92 12.73 12.47
N SER A 299 -18.00 12.27 13.10
CA SER A 299 -18.41 12.74 14.43
C SER A 299 -17.38 12.36 15.48
N PHE A 300 -16.82 11.16 15.42
CA PHE A 300 -15.74 10.73 16.31
C PHE A 300 -14.57 11.73 16.32
N PHE A 301 -14.06 12.13 15.16
CA PHE A 301 -12.92 13.07 15.10
C PHE A 301 -13.31 14.48 15.56
N ILE A 302 -14.53 14.93 15.28
CA ILE A 302 -15.04 16.22 15.77
C ILE A 302 -15.15 16.22 17.30
N ASP A 303 -15.64 15.13 17.90
CA ASP A 303 -15.77 14.97 19.35
C ASP A 303 -14.39 14.91 20.04
N GLU A 304 -13.37 14.42 19.34
CA GLU A 304 -11.95 14.50 19.74
C GLU A 304 -11.34 15.90 19.55
N GLY A 305 -12.14 16.88 19.11
CA GLY A 305 -11.74 18.28 18.96
C GLY A 305 -10.98 18.60 17.66
N LEU A 306 -11.01 17.70 16.68
CA LEU A 306 -10.31 17.86 15.40
C LEU A 306 -11.25 18.40 14.32
N SER A 307 -10.73 19.30 13.49
CA SER A 307 -11.44 19.73 12.28
C SER A 307 -11.46 18.63 11.23
N VAL A 308 -12.61 18.43 10.59
CA VAL A 308 -12.81 17.38 9.57
C VAL A 308 -13.28 17.99 8.27
N ALA A 309 -12.67 17.58 7.16
CA ALA A 309 -13.16 17.86 5.81
C ALA A 309 -13.31 16.55 5.01
N TRP A 310 -14.05 16.64 3.90
CA TRP A 310 -14.36 15.49 3.05
C TRP A 310 -13.86 15.71 1.65
N ASN A 311 -13.24 14.67 1.10
CA ASN A 311 -12.89 14.49 -0.30
C ASN A 311 -12.02 15.57 -0.99
N GLU A 312 -11.63 16.64 -0.30
CA GLU A 312 -10.90 17.77 -0.87
C GLU A 312 -9.67 18.15 -0.04
N PRO A 313 -8.45 18.10 -0.59
CA PRO A 313 -8.11 17.72 -1.97
C PRO A 313 -7.99 16.19 -2.18
N TYR A 314 -8.23 15.39 -1.14
CA TYR A 314 -8.00 13.95 -1.14
C TYR A 314 -9.31 13.17 -1.05
N ALA A 315 -9.82 12.73 -2.21
CA ALA A 315 -11.05 11.95 -2.30
C ALA A 315 -10.88 10.45 -2.00
N GLY A 316 -9.66 9.94 -1.90
CA GLY A 316 -9.39 8.50 -1.79
C GLY A 316 -8.56 7.94 -2.95
N GLY A 317 -7.62 7.08 -2.58
CA GLY A 317 -6.59 6.50 -3.43
C GLY A 317 -7.04 5.28 -4.23
N PHE A 318 -6.06 4.60 -4.82
CA PHE A 318 -6.30 3.34 -5.54
C PHE A 318 -6.81 2.26 -4.59
N ILE A 319 -6.16 2.08 -3.43
CA ILE A 319 -6.51 1.09 -2.40
C ILE A 319 -7.96 1.26 -1.95
N THR A 320 -8.37 2.49 -1.60
CA THR A 320 -9.77 2.81 -1.25
C THR A 320 -10.73 2.43 -2.38
N ARG A 321 -10.45 2.86 -3.62
CA ARG A 321 -11.33 2.55 -4.77
C ARG A 321 -11.41 1.09 -5.13
N GLU A 322 -10.33 0.34 -4.92
CA GLU A 322 -10.22 -1.07 -5.30
C GLU A 322 -11.00 -1.96 -4.33
N HIS A 323 -10.91 -1.68 -3.03
CA HIS A 323 -11.43 -2.57 -2.00
C HIS A 323 -12.78 -2.16 -1.42
N GLY A 324 -13.28 -0.95 -1.69
CA GLY A 324 -14.55 -0.45 -1.15
C GLY A 324 -15.64 -0.27 -2.19
N ARG A 325 -16.88 -0.60 -1.80
CA ARG A 325 -18.12 -0.26 -2.51
C ARG A 325 -19.22 0.05 -1.49
N ALA A 326 -19.75 1.27 -1.53
CA ALA A 326 -20.92 1.65 -0.73
C ALA A 326 -22.10 0.72 -1.04
N GLY A 327 -22.92 0.42 -0.02
CA GLY A 327 -24.05 -0.50 -0.11
C GLY A 327 -23.67 -1.98 -0.14
N THR A 328 -22.38 -2.33 -0.01
CA THR A 328 -21.92 -3.72 0.05
C THR A 328 -21.28 -4.04 1.40
N PRO A 329 -21.10 -5.33 1.74
CA PRO A 329 -20.37 -5.71 2.94
C PRO A 329 -18.88 -5.31 2.95
N ASN A 330 -18.30 -4.90 1.81
CA ASN A 330 -16.92 -4.46 1.72
C ASN A 330 -16.90 -2.95 1.46
N GLN A 331 -16.61 -2.18 2.50
CA GLN A 331 -16.53 -0.73 2.42
C GLN A 331 -15.11 -0.27 2.71
N SER A 332 -14.77 0.94 2.29
CA SER A 332 -13.45 1.51 2.60
C SER A 332 -13.52 3.01 2.80
N ILE A 333 -12.56 3.54 3.54
CA ILE A 333 -12.35 4.97 3.71
C ILE A 333 -10.85 5.25 3.74
N GLN A 334 -10.46 6.37 3.14
CA GLN A 334 -9.13 6.96 3.31
C GLN A 334 -9.17 8.00 4.44
N ILE A 335 -8.16 7.99 5.30
CA ILE A 335 -7.97 9.01 6.34
C ILE A 335 -6.61 9.68 6.12
N GLU A 336 -6.65 10.97 5.82
CA GLU A 336 -5.46 11.82 5.70
C GLU A 336 -5.28 12.62 7.00
N ILE A 337 -4.20 12.38 7.72
CA ILE A 337 -3.87 13.06 8.97
C ILE A 337 -2.98 14.26 8.66
N ASN A 338 -3.35 15.45 9.12
CA ASN A 338 -2.55 16.65 8.92
C ASN A 338 -1.23 16.56 9.70
N ARG A 339 -0.11 16.73 9.01
CA ARG A 339 1.24 16.66 9.62
C ARG A 339 1.50 17.76 10.64
N SER A 340 0.78 18.89 10.63
CA SER A 340 0.90 19.90 11.70
C SER A 340 0.52 19.37 13.09
N LEU A 341 -0.28 18.30 13.14
CA LEU A 341 -0.71 17.69 14.39
C LEU A 341 0.41 16.95 15.11
N TYR A 342 1.47 16.54 14.42
CA TYR A 342 2.50 15.67 15.00
C TYR A 342 3.92 15.86 14.48
N MET A 343 4.15 16.74 13.50
CA MET A 343 5.47 17.06 12.96
C MET A 343 5.86 18.50 13.26
N ARG A 344 7.17 18.75 13.34
CA ARG A 344 7.69 20.11 13.35
C ARG A 344 7.36 20.79 12.03
N ASP A 345 7.07 22.10 12.09
CA ASP A 345 6.87 22.90 10.88
C ASP A 345 8.11 22.78 9.98
N ALA A 346 7.91 22.28 8.77
CA ALA A 346 8.96 22.12 7.77
C ALA A 346 9.60 23.46 7.35
N ARG A 347 8.93 24.60 7.59
CA ARG A 347 9.49 25.95 7.41
C ARG A 347 10.52 26.31 8.48
N LEU A 348 10.47 25.63 9.62
CA LEU A 348 11.31 25.86 10.80
C LEU A 348 12.35 24.74 11.02
N SER A 349 12.18 23.57 10.38
CA SER A 349 13.13 22.45 10.48
C SER A 349 14.22 22.49 9.40
N ALA A 350 15.41 21.99 9.75
CA ALA A 350 16.56 21.92 8.85
C ALA A 350 16.37 20.86 7.76
N ARG A 351 15.57 21.15 6.72
CA ARG A 351 15.34 20.34 5.49
C ARG A 351 14.82 18.90 5.67
N GLU A 352 15.01 18.26 6.81
CA GLU A 352 14.58 16.89 7.11
C GLU A 352 13.29 16.88 7.94
N PRO A 353 12.40 15.89 7.72
CA PRO A 353 11.19 15.74 8.50
C PRO A 353 11.50 15.23 9.91
N HIS A 354 10.90 15.88 10.92
CA HIS A 354 10.95 15.46 12.32
C HIS A 354 9.56 15.43 12.91
N ALA A 355 9.26 14.34 13.63
CA ALA A 355 8.10 14.27 14.49
C ALA A 355 8.30 15.13 15.75
N VAL A 356 7.21 15.40 16.46
CA VAL A 356 7.24 15.88 17.84
C VAL A 356 6.76 14.72 18.70
N PRO A 357 7.63 14.06 19.48
CA PRO A 357 7.28 12.81 20.18
C PRO A 357 6.01 12.88 21.04
N GLU A 358 5.80 13.99 21.76
CA GLU A 358 4.59 14.16 22.58
C GLU A 358 3.32 14.31 21.73
N GLN A 359 3.42 14.95 20.57
CA GLN A 359 2.29 15.08 19.66
C GLN A 359 1.98 13.75 18.94
N ILE A 360 3.01 12.99 18.54
CA ILE A 360 2.83 11.61 18.06
C ILE A 360 2.07 10.79 19.10
N LYS A 361 2.48 10.82 20.37
CA LYS A 361 1.78 10.10 21.45
C LYS A 361 0.33 10.54 21.57
N HIS A 362 0.06 11.84 21.49
CA HIS A 362 -1.29 12.38 21.58
C HIS A 362 -2.18 11.89 20.42
N ILE A 363 -1.72 12.05 19.18
CA ILE A 363 -2.49 11.62 18.00
C ILE A 363 -2.60 10.08 17.94
N ALA A 364 -1.54 9.34 18.30
CA ALA A 364 -1.63 7.89 18.42
C ALA A 364 -2.68 7.45 19.46
N ALA A 365 -2.83 8.18 20.56
CA ALA A 365 -3.88 7.91 21.55
C ALA A 365 -5.29 8.18 21.00
N VAL A 366 -5.47 9.23 20.18
CA VAL A 366 -6.73 9.50 19.45
C VAL A 366 -7.03 8.36 18.48
N ILE A 367 -6.06 7.96 17.66
CA ILE A 367 -6.21 6.85 16.70
C ILE A 367 -6.45 5.52 17.41
N ASN A 368 -5.86 5.30 18.59
CA ASN A 368 -6.16 4.12 19.40
C ASN A 368 -7.62 4.11 19.87
N ARG A 369 -8.14 5.23 20.38
CA ARG A 369 -9.57 5.36 20.71
C ARG A 369 -10.46 5.20 19.48
N PHE A 370 -10.02 5.68 18.32
CA PHE A 370 -10.71 5.48 17.05
C PHE A 370 -10.79 3.99 16.69
N GLY A 371 -9.71 3.23 16.87
CA GLY A 371 -9.72 1.78 16.72
C GLY A 371 -10.75 1.10 17.61
N ALA A 372 -10.81 1.48 18.90
CA ALA A 372 -11.84 1.00 19.82
C ALA A 372 -13.26 1.35 19.34
N PHE A 373 -13.46 2.58 18.84
CA PHE A 373 -14.74 3.03 18.30
C PHE A 373 -15.15 2.21 17.05
N LEU A 374 -14.23 2.01 16.11
CA LEU A 374 -14.50 1.28 14.86
C LEU A 374 -15.02 -0.15 15.11
N VAL A 375 -14.47 -0.85 16.11
CA VAL A 375 -14.91 -2.21 16.42
C VAL A 375 -16.27 -2.29 17.12
N THR A 376 -16.78 -1.15 17.62
CA THR A 376 -18.15 -1.04 18.16
C THR A 376 -19.18 -0.67 17.10
N LEU A 377 -18.74 -0.23 15.91
CA LEU A 377 -19.63 0.06 14.79
C LEU A 377 -20.15 -1.25 14.22
N GLN A 378 -21.34 -1.65 14.64
CA GLN A 378 -22.08 -2.70 13.92
C GLN A 378 -22.59 -2.09 12.61
N PRO A 379 -22.30 -2.68 11.44
CA PRO A 379 -23.07 -2.34 10.25
C PRO A 379 -24.50 -2.80 10.52
N ARG A 380 -25.43 -1.84 10.48
CA ARG A 380 -26.86 -2.13 10.53
C ARG A 380 -27.34 -2.73 9.22
#